data_AF-A0A3M1R2G5-F1
#
_entry.id   AF-A0A3M1R2G5-F1
#
_cell.length_a   1.000
_cell.length_b   1.000
_cell.length_c   1.000
_cell.angle_alpha   90.00
_cell.angle_beta   90.00
_cell.angle_gamma   90.00
#
_symmetry.space_group_name_H-M   'P 1'
#
loop_
_entity.id
_entity.type
_entity.pdbx_description
1 polymer ?
#
loop_
_entity_poly.entity_id
_entity_poly.type
_entity_poly.pdbx_seq_one_letter_code
_entity_poly.pdbx_strand_id
1 'polypeptide(L)'
;LTFTFPAGTVLDPGDVVVIGRDATRAAFESGWGVTLGSNVLYFRGADQVTNGFPQINSTNRRYELRDDTGTVRDGETPALVTYSNTNRRTSPADDGTLASSWTTSAWSAADPGAPPPAAGTGKLVISEFSDNRSDHTLEFLELYYDAAAGSARPDPPATLTATARSDRIELEWVTASGADYAATRVVYRTDGEPADANDGTVVADDAATPAGSYASAEHAGVSSGTTYRYAAFTRDASGTYSGSRVAAASPVPAGGKLLWRFATPASALAPPGVLPGSAGSGAVYAVSNDRRLHAMEPGTSGGRWPRSGGFSWIPPALNAPAQHRPPVVPLGGSTLVYLAAQDGRAYAIDAHDGSVAWSAGPFAPALTASPVGLFSAFDPAAPNRLFVGTRDPGGANRIVALDPLTGSEDAGRGFANETAKGGDGAAMGIVTGLLADYGAHRIYATTRRGGSAATVWCVDVSGGTAQLVWSAAVGDVDAAPSLRSGVVYVGTLAGEVVALDAATGAV
;
A
#
# COMPACT_ATOMS: atom_id res chain seq x y z
N LEU A 1 -15.83 24.23 10.29
CA LEU A 1 -14.99 23.02 10.08
C LEU A 1 -14.09 23.32 8.91
N THR A 2 -12.82 22.94 8.99
CA THR A 2 -11.79 23.33 8.02
C THR A 2 -11.09 22.07 7.54
N PHE A 3 -11.27 21.68 6.29
CA PHE A 3 -10.45 20.60 5.75
C PHE A 3 -9.03 21.12 5.50
N THR A 4 -8.02 20.48 6.09
CA THR A 4 -6.61 20.78 5.82
C THR A 4 -6.08 19.71 4.89
N PHE A 5 -5.57 20.13 3.72
CA PHE A 5 -4.96 19.19 2.79
C PHE A 5 -3.74 18.51 3.42
N PRO A 6 -3.55 17.19 3.23
CA PRO A 6 -2.34 16.52 3.67
C PRO A 6 -1.09 17.22 3.13
N ALA A 7 -0.07 17.39 3.98
CA ALA A 7 1.19 17.98 3.56
C ALA A 7 1.79 17.20 2.38
N GLY A 8 2.34 17.91 1.40
CA GLY A 8 2.86 17.31 0.17
C GLY A 8 1.79 16.99 -0.90
N THR A 9 0.53 17.39 -0.70
CA THR A 9 -0.47 17.38 -1.79
C THR A 9 -0.02 18.33 -2.90
N VAL A 10 0.15 17.80 -4.11
CA VAL A 10 0.52 18.57 -5.32
C VAL A 10 -0.59 18.38 -6.35
N LEU A 11 -0.92 19.45 -7.06
CA LEU A 11 -1.87 19.45 -8.17
C LEU A 11 -1.16 19.84 -9.46
N ASP A 12 -1.45 19.13 -10.53
CA ASP A 12 -1.06 19.47 -11.89
C ASP A 12 -2.15 20.29 -12.60
N PRO A 13 -1.79 21.14 -13.59
CA PRO A 13 -2.78 21.88 -14.37
C PRO A 13 -3.89 20.98 -14.92
N GLY A 14 -5.14 21.29 -14.58
CA GLY A 14 -6.30 20.50 -14.96
C GLY A 14 -6.73 19.44 -13.94
N ASP A 15 -5.99 19.26 -12.85
CA ASP A 15 -6.39 18.37 -11.76
C ASP A 15 -7.65 18.87 -11.05
N VAL A 16 -8.39 17.90 -10.55
CA VAL A 16 -9.62 18.09 -9.78
C VAL A 16 -9.40 17.47 -8.41
N VAL A 17 -9.84 18.17 -7.36
CA VAL A 17 -9.82 17.63 -6.01
C VAL A 17 -11.25 17.41 -5.56
N VAL A 18 -11.60 16.18 -5.20
CA VAL A 18 -12.91 15.85 -4.61
C VAL A 18 -12.69 15.49 -3.15
N ILE A 19 -13.30 16.27 -2.26
CA ILE A 19 -13.36 15.96 -0.84
C ILE A 19 -14.74 15.39 -0.56
N GLY A 20 -14.86 14.07 -0.43
CA GLY A 20 -16.10 13.41 -0.04
C GLY A 20 -16.26 13.40 1.48
N ARG A 21 -17.50 13.41 1.98
CA ARG A 21 -17.75 13.47 3.43
C ARG A 21 -17.29 12.21 4.15
N ASP A 22 -17.89 11.07 3.82
CA ASP A 22 -17.64 9.82 4.55
C ASP A 22 -17.84 8.58 3.66
N ALA A 23 -17.41 8.67 2.41
CA ALA A 23 -17.40 7.54 1.48
C ALA A 23 -15.96 7.22 1.05
N THR A 24 -15.64 5.94 0.86
CA THR A 24 -14.43 5.54 0.11
C THR A 24 -14.58 5.97 -1.35
N ARG A 25 -13.48 6.15 -2.09
CA ARG A 25 -13.55 6.51 -3.53
C ARG A 25 -14.50 5.60 -4.31
N ALA A 26 -14.38 4.29 -4.12
CA ALA A 26 -15.23 3.30 -4.82
C ALA A 26 -16.72 3.43 -4.44
N ALA A 27 -17.02 3.64 -3.15
CA ALA A 27 -18.40 3.87 -2.72
C ALA A 27 -18.96 5.20 -3.26
N PHE A 28 -18.11 6.23 -3.32
CA PHE A 28 -18.46 7.54 -3.86
C PHE A 28 -18.77 7.48 -5.36
N GLU A 29 -17.89 6.87 -6.15
CA GLU A 29 -18.07 6.61 -7.59
C GLU A 29 -19.37 5.83 -7.84
N SER A 30 -19.59 4.75 -7.08
CA SER A 30 -20.83 3.97 -7.18
C SER A 30 -22.07 4.76 -6.78
N GLY A 31 -21.99 5.61 -5.76
CA GLY A 31 -23.13 6.37 -5.24
C GLY A 31 -23.58 7.50 -6.17
N TRP A 32 -22.63 8.14 -6.86
CA TRP A 32 -22.89 9.17 -7.85
C TRP A 32 -23.06 8.63 -9.27
N GLY A 33 -22.75 7.35 -9.52
CA GLY A 33 -22.78 6.77 -10.85
C GLY A 33 -21.72 7.36 -11.79
N VAL A 34 -20.56 7.74 -11.23
CA VAL A 34 -19.44 8.33 -11.97
C VAL A 34 -18.20 7.45 -11.85
N THR A 35 -17.26 7.63 -12.78
CA THR A 35 -15.90 7.12 -12.64
C THR A 35 -14.98 8.33 -12.60
N LEU A 36 -14.31 8.57 -11.48
CA LEU A 36 -13.43 9.73 -11.35
C LEU A 36 -12.17 9.49 -12.19
N GLY A 37 -11.75 10.53 -12.92
CA GLY A 37 -10.55 10.49 -13.76
C GLY A 37 -9.26 10.21 -12.98
N SER A 38 -8.19 9.92 -13.72
CA SER A 38 -6.84 9.80 -13.13
C SER A 38 -6.29 11.14 -12.63
N ASN A 39 -6.80 12.26 -13.16
CA ASN A 39 -6.53 13.63 -12.72
C ASN A 39 -7.37 14.05 -11.50
N VAL A 40 -8.13 13.12 -10.90
CA VAL A 40 -8.94 13.41 -9.71
C VAL A 40 -8.26 12.88 -8.45
N LEU A 41 -7.86 13.80 -7.57
CA LEU A 41 -7.43 13.49 -6.21
C LEU A 41 -8.67 13.40 -5.31
N TYR A 42 -8.94 12.20 -4.79
CA TYR A 42 -10.07 11.97 -3.89
C TYR A 42 -9.61 11.90 -2.44
N PHE A 43 -10.18 12.74 -1.59
CA PHE A 43 -9.97 12.71 -0.14
C PHE A 43 -11.27 12.37 0.58
N ARG A 44 -11.19 11.46 1.55
CA ARG A 44 -12.30 11.18 2.46
C ARG A 44 -12.17 12.08 3.70
N GLY A 45 -13.12 12.99 3.87
CA GLY A 45 -13.14 13.96 4.97
C GLY A 45 -13.23 13.32 6.36
N ALA A 46 -13.87 12.15 6.48
CA ALA A 46 -13.92 11.38 7.72
C ALA A 46 -12.56 10.85 8.19
N ASP A 47 -11.55 10.77 7.32
CA ASP A 47 -10.20 10.35 7.70
C ASP A 47 -9.43 11.47 8.43
N GLN A 48 -9.94 12.72 8.42
CA GLN A 48 -9.34 13.85 9.13
C GLN A 48 -9.88 13.97 10.56
N VAL A 49 -9.10 13.45 11.52
CA VAL A 49 -9.49 13.33 12.94
C VAL A 49 -9.78 14.68 13.62
N THR A 50 -9.09 15.76 13.23
CA THR A 50 -9.13 17.04 13.96
C THR A 50 -10.12 18.05 13.39
N ASN A 51 -10.31 18.09 12.07
CA ASN A 51 -11.09 19.16 11.43
C ASN A 51 -12.11 18.70 10.37
N GLY A 52 -12.14 17.40 10.04
CA GLY A 52 -13.20 16.73 9.28
C GLY A 52 -13.60 17.33 7.94
N PHE A 53 -14.72 16.85 7.40
CA PHE A 53 -15.38 17.41 6.23
C PHE A 53 -16.11 18.73 6.55
N PRO A 54 -16.05 19.76 5.68
CA PRO A 54 -16.86 20.97 5.80
C PRO A 54 -18.35 20.64 5.57
N GLN A 55 -19.08 20.31 6.64
CA GLN A 55 -20.47 19.82 6.56
C GLN A 55 -21.41 20.73 5.76
N ILE A 56 -22.20 20.13 4.85
CA ILE A 56 -23.10 20.79 3.90
C ILE A 56 -24.57 20.85 4.41
N ASN A 57 -24.86 20.30 5.58
CA ASN A 57 -26.20 20.02 6.14
C ASN A 57 -27.16 21.19 6.48
N SER A 58 -27.02 22.38 5.89
CA SER A 58 -27.96 23.50 6.11
C SER A 58 -27.92 24.54 4.98
N THR A 59 -29.00 25.32 4.83
CA THR A 59 -29.16 26.34 3.79
C THR A 59 -28.29 27.60 3.94
N ASN A 60 -27.35 27.61 4.88
CA ASN A 60 -26.47 28.76 5.14
C ASN A 60 -24.98 28.37 5.10
N ARG A 61 -24.64 27.20 4.53
CA ARG A 61 -23.23 26.77 4.40
C ARG A 61 -22.57 27.45 3.21
N ARG A 62 -21.39 27.98 3.46
CA ARG A 62 -20.52 28.65 2.48
C ARG A 62 -19.11 28.13 2.67
N TYR A 63 -18.33 28.18 1.59
CA TYR A 63 -16.97 27.65 1.58
C TYR A 63 -15.99 28.71 1.12
N GLU A 64 -14.78 28.62 1.63
CA GLU A 64 -13.67 29.44 1.22
C GLU A 64 -12.42 28.56 1.18
N LEU A 65 -11.57 28.84 0.21
CA LEU A 65 -10.25 28.26 0.10
C LEU A 65 -9.26 29.26 0.69
N ARG A 66 -8.45 28.82 1.66
CA ARG A 66 -7.40 29.64 2.28
C ARG A 66 -6.03 29.01 2.07
N ASP A 67 -5.00 29.84 1.99
CA ASP A 67 -3.62 29.37 2.09
C ASP A 67 -3.17 29.19 3.55
N ASP A 68 -1.92 28.78 3.73
CA ASP A 68 -1.27 28.53 5.02
C ASP A 68 -1.12 29.78 5.90
N THR A 69 -1.12 30.98 5.30
CA THR A 69 -1.15 32.26 6.01
C THR A 69 -2.55 32.68 6.45
N GLY A 70 -3.58 31.93 6.04
CA GLY A 70 -4.99 32.24 6.28
C GLY A 70 -5.59 33.21 5.26
N THR A 71 -4.87 33.58 4.20
CA THR A 71 -5.37 34.45 3.13
C THR A 71 -6.37 33.70 2.26
N VAL A 72 -7.52 34.31 1.97
CA VAL A 72 -8.54 33.73 1.08
C VAL A 72 -8.04 33.73 -0.36
N ARG A 73 -8.08 32.57 -1.00
CA ARG A 73 -7.69 32.33 -2.40
C ARG A 73 -8.88 32.17 -3.33
N ASP A 74 -10.00 31.64 -2.85
CA ASP A 74 -11.30 31.62 -3.55
C ASP A 74 -12.46 31.51 -2.53
N GLY A 75 -13.67 31.95 -2.91
CA GLY A 75 -14.82 32.12 -2.00
C GLY A 75 -14.78 33.45 -1.22
N GLU A 76 -15.69 33.73 -0.27
CA GLU A 76 -16.76 32.89 0.28
C GLU A 76 -17.88 32.59 -0.76
N THR A 77 -18.19 31.32 -0.99
CA THR A 77 -19.21 30.90 -1.96
C THR A 77 -20.62 31.38 -1.57
N PRO A 78 -21.57 31.48 -2.53
CA PRO A 78 -22.98 31.60 -2.19
C PRO A 78 -23.44 30.43 -1.34
N ALA A 79 -24.40 30.68 -0.45
CA ALA A 79 -25.00 29.64 0.36
C ALA A 79 -25.85 28.69 -0.50
N LEU A 80 -26.03 27.46 -0.03
CA LEU A 80 -27.06 26.58 -0.59
C LEU A 80 -28.45 27.17 -0.35
N VAL A 81 -29.15 27.51 -1.42
CA VAL A 81 -30.43 28.25 -1.35
C VAL A 81 -31.58 27.37 -0.83
N THR A 82 -31.49 26.05 -1.01
CA THR A 82 -32.49 25.06 -0.57
C THR A 82 -31.76 23.77 -0.16
N TYR A 83 -32.31 23.03 0.81
CA TYR A 83 -31.84 21.68 1.15
C TYR A 83 -31.78 20.82 -0.13
N SER A 84 -30.74 19.99 -0.25
CA SER A 84 -30.63 18.98 -1.31
C SER A 84 -30.34 19.51 -2.72
N ASN A 85 -29.38 20.43 -2.83
CA ASN A 85 -28.95 21.00 -4.09
C ASN A 85 -27.45 20.83 -4.31
N THR A 86 -27.04 20.97 -5.57
CA THR A 86 -25.64 21.20 -5.96
C THR A 86 -25.49 22.65 -6.42
N ASN A 87 -24.36 23.26 -6.08
CA ASN A 87 -23.92 24.53 -6.63
C ASN A 87 -22.66 24.28 -7.45
N ARG A 88 -22.73 24.60 -8.74
CA ARG A 88 -21.62 24.44 -9.67
C ARG A 88 -21.18 25.78 -10.26
N ARG A 89 -19.88 26.05 -10.20
CA ARG A 89 -19.24 27.24 -10.77
C ARG A 89 -19.42 27.22 -12.29
N THR A 90 -19.82 28.34 -12.89
CA THR A 90 -20.01 28.45 -14.35
C THR A 90 -18.69 28.55 -15.11
N SER A 91 -17.73 29.27 -14.53
CA SER A 91 -16.38 29.43 -15.07
C SER A 91 -15.39 29.67 -13.92
N PRO A 92 -14.19 29.08 -13.98
CA PRO A 92 -13.14 29.33 -12.99
C PRO A 92 -12.61 30.78 -13.04
N ALA A 93 -12.88 31.53 -14.11
CA ALA A 93 -12.52 32.95 -14.22
C ALA A 93 -13.45 33.91 -13.47
N ASP A 94 -14.68 33.48 -13.16
CA ASP A 94 -15.68 34.32 -12.52
C ASP A 94 -15.36 34.53 -11.03
N ASP A 95 -15.90 35.58 -10.40
CA ASP A 95 -15.74 35.82 -8.95
C ASP A 95 -16.61 34.84 -8.14
N GLY A 96 -15.96 33.99 -7.33
CA GLY A 96 -16.63 32.92 -6.58
C GLY A 96 -17.58 33.42 -5.50
N THR A 97 -17.53 34.70 -5.16
CA THR A 97 -18.41 35.32 -4.16
C THR A 97 -19.77 35.74 -4.74
N LEU A 98 -19.91 35.80 -6.07
CA LEU A 98 -21.11 36.28 -6.72
C LEU A 98 -22.07 35.13 -7.05
N ALA A 99 -23.35 35.26 -6.70
CA ALA A 99 -24.37 34.26 -7.03
C ALA A 99 -24.51 34.02 -8.55
N SER A 100 -24.19 35.02 -9.38
CA SER A 100 -24.21 34.92 -10.85
C SER A 100 -23.15 33.98 -11.43
N SER A 101 -22.15 33.60 -10.62
CA SER A 101 -21.04 32.72 -11.03
C SER A 101 -21.33 31.25 -10.76
N TRP A 102 -22.54 30.93 -10.28
CA TRP A 102 -22.94 29.59 -9.88
C TRP A 102 -24.28 29.22 -10.49
N THR A 103 -24.38 27.97 -10.92
CA THR A 103 -25.64 27.31 -11.23
C THR A 103 -26.06 26.48 -10.03
N THR A 104 -27.24 26.75 -9.48
CA THR A 104 -27.85 25.92 -8.44
C THR A 104 -28.88 24.98 -9.06
N SER A 105 -28.71 23.68 -8.84
CA SER A 105 -29.57 22.62 -9.38
C SER A 105 -29.93 21.61 -8.28
N ALA A 106 -30.87 20.71 -8.57
CA ALA A 106 -31.13 19.57 -7.69
C ALA A 106 -29.85 18.74 -7.47
N TRP A 107 -29.65 18.18 -6.28
CA TRP A 107 -28.45 17.39 -5.96
C TRP A 107 -28.14 16.28 -6.97
N SER A 108 -29.18 15.69 -7.57
CA SER A 108 -29.06 14.62 -8.57
C SER A 108 -28.47 15.07 -9.91
N ALA A 109 -28.30 16.38 -10.10
CA ALA A 109 -27.62 16.96 -11.26
C ALA A 109 -26.13 17.21 -11.02
N ALA A 110 -25.61 16.85 -9.83
CA ALA A 110 -24.20 16.98 -9.53
C ALA A 110 -23.36 16.04 -10.40
N ASP A 111 -22.17 16.48 -10.78
CA ASP A 111 -21.25 15.73 -11.62
C ASP A 111 -19.81 15.78 -11.09
N PRO A 112 -19.57 15.19 -9.90
CA PRO A 112 -18.24 15.22 -9.29
C PRO A 112 -17.19 14.61 -10.22
N GLY A 113 -16.03 15.28 -10.28
CA GLY A 113 -14.94 14.98 -11.20
C GLY A 113 -15.04 15.69 -12.55
N ALA A 114 -16.10 16.46 -12.82
CA ALA A 114 -16.32 17.17 -14.07
C ALA A 114 -16.35 18.71 -13.84
N PRO A 115 -15.20 19.37 -13.72
CA PRO A 115 -15.14 20.81 -13.47
C PRO A 115 -15.72 21.63 -14.64
N PRO A 116 -16.02 22.92 -14.44
CA PRO A 116 -16.37 23.81 -15.55
C PRO A 116 -15.26 23.85 -16.61
N PRO A 117 -15.59 24.26 -17.86
CA PRO A 117 -14.59 24.43 -18.91
C PRO A 117 -13.43 25.33 -18.46
N ALA A 118 -12.20 24.91 -18.78
CA ALA A 118 -10.99 25.64 -18.44
C ALA A 118 -11.03 27.08 -18.98
N ALA A 119 -10.65 28.04 -18.13
CA ALA A 119 -10.45 29.44 -18.51
C ALA A 119 -8.97 29.86 -18.45
N GLY A 120 -8.08 28.99 -17.97
CA GLY A 120 -6.63 29.22 -17.94
C GLY A 120 -6.20 30.30 -16.94
N THR A 121 -6.93 30.46 -15.84
CA THR A 121 -6.70 31.49 -14.83
C THR A 121 -5.43 31.30 -14.00
N GLY A 122 -4.87 30.09 -13.98
CA GLY A 122 -3.77 29.68 -13.11
C GLY A 122 -4.17 29.46 -11.65
N LYS A 123 -5.48 29.49 -11.34
CA LYS A 123 -5.98 29.45 -9.96
C LYS A 123 -6.52 28.07 -9.61
N LEU A 124 -6.40 27.72 -8.32
CA LEU A 124 -7.21 26.67 -7.70
C LEU A 124 -8.51 27.32 -7.21
N VAL A 125 -9.65 26.85 -7.72
CA VAL A 125 -10.97 27.43 -7.41
C VAL A 125 -11.91 26.36 -6.87
N ILE A 126 -12.92 26.77 -6.08
CA ILE A 126 -14.04 25.90 -5.72
C ILE A 126 -14.95 25.80 -6.95
N SER A 127 -15.12 24.58 -7.46
CA SER A 127 -15.83 24.30 -8.71
C SER A 127 -17.23 23.74 -8.48
N GLU A 128 -17.44 22.91 -7.47
CA GLU A 128 -18.74 22.33 -7.15
C GLU A 128 -18.87 21.96 -5.67
N PHE A 129 -20.08 21.99 -5.13
CA PHE A 129 -20.41 21.32 -3.88
C PHE A 129 -21.86 20.87 -3.86
N SER A 130 -22.10 19.66 -3.34
CA SER A 130 -23.41 19.01 -3.41
C SER A 130 -23.86 18.40 -2.08
N ASP A 131 -25.10 18.71 -1.71
CA ASP A 131 -25.85 18.14 -0.59
C ASP A 131 -26.65 16.91 -1.03
N ASN A 132 -26.04 15.72 -0.99
CA ASN A 132 -26.73 14.48 -1.39
C ASN A 132 -27.78 14.09 -0.35
N ARG A 133 -29.05 14.26 -0.72
CA ARG A 133 -30.19 13.96 0.16
C ARG A 133 -30.41 12.48 0.42
N SER A 134 -30.06 11.63 -0.56
CA SER A 134 -30.31 10.19 -0.47
C SER A 134 -29.30 9.52 0.46
N ASP A 135 -28.08 10.07 0.54
CA ASP A 135 -27.02 9.58 1.42
C ASP A 135 -26.03 10.71 1.74
N HIS A 136 -26.07 11.18 2.98
CA HIS A 136 -25.19 12.25 3.45
C HIS A 136 -23.71 11.85 3.46
N THR A 137 -23.37 10.57 3.39
CA THR A 137 -21.97 10.13 3.29
C THR A 137 -21.34 10.50 1.94
N LEU A 138 -22.18 10.75 0.92
CA LEU A 138 -21.81 11.12 -0.44
C LEU A 138 -21.73 12.63 -0.69
N GLU A 139 -21.99 13.48 0.31
CA GLU A 139 -21.76 14.92 0.21
C GLU A 139 -20.31 15.21 -0.21
N PHE A 140 -20.09 16.24 -1.03
CA PHE A 140 -18.74 16.61 -1.46
C PHE A 140 -18.53 18.10 -1.70
N LEU A 141 -17.26 18.49 -1.63
CA LEU A 141 -16.71 19.75 -2.12
C LEU A 141 -15.67 19.43 -3.20
N GLU A 142 -15.71 20.13 -4.32
CA GLU A 142 -14.80 19.99 -5.44
C GLU A 142 -13.98 21.26 -5.65
N LEU A 143 -12.68 21.09 -5.92
CA LEU A 143 -11.80 22.14 -6.41
C LEU A 143 -11.27 21.79 -7.81
N TYR A 144 -11.02 22.82 -8.61
CA TYR A 144 -10.42 22.69 -9.94
C TYR A 144 -9.18 23.56 -10.06
N TYR A 145 -8.05 22.96 -10.47
CA TYR A 145 -6.83 23.71 -10.77
C TYR A 145 -6.84 24.17 -12.24
N ASP A 146 -7.42 25.34 -12.47
CA ASP A 146 -7.58 25.96 -13.80
C ASP A 146 -6.29 26.63 -14.30
N ALA A 147 -5.19 25.90 -14.30
CA ALA A 147 -3.95 26.32 -14.95
C ALA A 147 -3.92 25.83 -16.39
N ALA A 148 -3.36 26.64 -17.29
CA ALA A 148 -3.08 26.20 -18.66
C ALA A 148 -2.10 25.01 -18.61
N ALA A 149 -2.32 24.01 -19.47
CA ALA A 149 -1.37 22.93 -19.68
C ALA A 149 -0.07 23.46 -20.34
N GLY A 150 0.78 24.13 -19.56
CA GLY A 150 2.23 24.10 -19.76
C GLY A 150 2.73 22.70 -19.38
N SER A 151 3.87 22.27 -19.93
CA SER A 151 4.41 20.90 -19.79
C SER A 151 4.13 20.34 -18.40
N ALA A 152 3.28 19.31 -18.34
CA ALA A 152 2.99 18.62 -17.09
C ALA A 152 4.32 18.37 -16.37
N ARG A 153 4.37 18.63 -15.06
CA ARG A 153 5.60 18.35 -14.32
C ARG A 153 5.99 16.90 -14.58
N PRO A 154 7.28 16.59 -14.75
CA PRO A 154 7.67 15.20 -14.92
C PRO A 154 7.23 14.40 -13.70
N ASP A 155 6.99 13.09 -13.88
CA ASP A 155 6.71 12.21 -12.75
C ASP A 155 7.87 12.27 -11.73
N PRO A 156 7.59 12.24 -10.42
CA PRO A 156 8.63 12.09 -9.43
C PRO A 156 9.36 10.74 -9.58
N PRO A 157 10.56 10.58 -8.99
CA PRO A 157 11.21 9.28 -8.89
C PRO A 157 10.23 8.23 -8.35
N ALA A 158 10.33 6.97 -8.80
CA ALA A 158 9.33 5.98 -8.41
C ALA A 158 9.43 5.63 -6.91
N THR A 159 10.64 5.63 -6.36
CA THR A 159 10.95 5.33 -4.96
C THR A 159 12.23 6.04 -4.54
N LEU A 160 12.40 6.31 -3.25
CA LEU A 160 13.64 6.76 -2.64
C LEU A 160 13.82 6.01 -1.32
N THR A 161 15.01 5.48 -1.10
CA THR A 161 15.36 4.78 0.15
C THR A 161 16.69 5.31 0.67
N ALA A 162 16.90 5.18 1.98
CA ALA A 162 18.12 5.64 2.63
C ALA A 162 18.69 4.55 3.55
N THR A 163 19.97 4.25 3.38
CA THR A 163 20.70 3.28 4.21
C THR A 163 21.76 4.00 5.03
N ALA A 164 21.51 4.12 6.33
CA ALA A 164 22.45 4.73 7.26
C ALA A 164 23.55 3.77 7.70
N ARG A 165 24.79 4.28 7.71
CA ARG A 165 25.97 3.70 8.37
C ARG A 165 26.53 4.69 9.38
N SER A 166 27.68 4.39 9.96
CA SER A 166 28.30 5.26 10.97
C SER A 166 28.94 6.51 10.40
N ASP A 167 29.34 6.48 9.13
CA ASP A 167 30.16 7.49 8.46
C ASP A 167 29.52 8.06 7.18
N ARG A 168 28.45 7.42 6.70
CA ARG A 168 27.72 7.81 5.48
C ARG A 168 26.26 7.37 5.49
N ILE A 169 25.48 7.97 4.60
CA ILE A 169 24.14 7.51 4.23
C ILE A 169 24.12 7.24 2.73
N GLU A 170 23.73 6.04 2.33
CA GLU A 170 23.48 5.71 0.92
C GLU A 170 22.05 6.08 0.55
N LEU A 171 21.86 6.80 -0.54
CA LEU A 171 20.56 7.05 -1.14
C LEU A 171 20.43 6.21 -2.41
N GLU A 172 19.31 5.51 -2.54
CA GLU A 172 19.01 4.66 -3.70
C GLU A 172 17.58 4.93 -4.17
N TRP A 173 17.42 5.16 -5.48
CA TRP A 173 16.13 5.47 -6.10
C TRP A 173 15.97 4.80 -7.46
N VAL A 174 14.73 4.82 -7.94
CA VAL A 174 14.42 4.53 -9.35
C VAL A 174 14.03 5.85 -10.01
N THR A 175 14.71 6.21 -11.09
CA THR A 175 14.40 7.40 -11.88
C THR A 175 12.97 7.32 -12.44
N ALA A 176 12.36 8.45 -12.74
CA ALA A 176 11.04 8.43 -13.36
C ALA A 176 11.10 7.75 -14.74
N SER A 177 10.02 7.04 -15.10
CA SER A 177 9.91 6.33 -16.37
C SER A 177 9.33 7.17 -17.51
N GLY A 178 8.88 8.40 -17.21
CA GLY A 178 8.25 9.30 -18.18
C GLY A 178 9.22 9.76 -19.28
N ALA A 179 8.69 9.99 -20.49
CA ALA A 179 9.48 10.42 -21.65
C ALA A 179 10.20 11.77 -21.43
N ASP A 180 9.70 12.58 -20.50
CA ASP A 180 10.25 13.90 -20.19
C ASP A 180 11.36 13.86 -19.13
N TYR A 181 11.73 12.68 -18.61
CA TYR A 181 12.84 12.55 -17.66
C TYR A 181 14.16 13.02 -18.28
N ALA A 182 14.83 13.99 -17.64
CA ALA A 182 16.19 14.40 -18.00
C ALA A 182 17.21 14.04 -16.90
N ALA A 183 16.88 14.29 -15.63
CA ALA A 183 17.79 14.10 -14.51
C ALA A 183 17.06 13.93 -13.18
N THR A 184 17.76 13.48 -12.14
CA THR A 184 17.26 13.52 -10.75
C THR A 184 18.12 14.44 -9.90
N ARG A 185 17.49 15.36 -9.16
CA ARG A 185 18.14 16.13 -8.07
C ARG A 185 17.72 15.55 -6.72
N VAL A 186 18.68 15.45 -5.81
CA VAL A 186 18.44 15.03 -4.42
C VAL A 186 18.99 16.07 -3.47
N VAL A 187 18.14 16.59 -2.59
CA VAL A 187 18.50 17.57 -1.55
C VAL A 187 18.19 17.03 -0.16
N TYR A 188 18.84 17.59 0.86
CA TYR A 188 18.57 17.25 2.24
C TYR A 188 18.52 18.45 3.18
N ARG A 189 17.84 18.24 4.30
CA ARG A 189 17.76 19.12 5.47
C ARG A 189 17.88 18.31 6.76
N THR A 190 18.17 18.97 7.88
CA THR A 190 18.25 18.33 9.21
C THR A 190 17.18 18.82 10.19
N ASP A 191 16.54 19.93 9.87
CA ASP A 191 15.54 20.65 10.68
C ASP A 191 14.10 20.50 10.16
N GLY A 192 13.91 19.89 8.99
CA GLY A 192 12.60 19.67 8.36
C GLY A 192 12.73 18.87 7.06
N GLU A 193 11.61 18.57 6.41
CA GLU A 193 11.63 17.99 5.06
C GLU A 193 11.89 19.10 4.04
N PRO A 194 12.72 18.87 3.00
CA PRO A 194 12.85 19.80 1.89
C PRO A 194 11.51 20.08 1.21
N ALA A 195 11.18 21.35 1.03
CA ALA A 195 9.94 21.77 0.37
C ALA A 195 9.98 21.62 -1.16
N ASP A 196 11.14 21.87 -1.78
CA ASP A 196 11.35 21.76 -3.22
C ASP A 196 12.81 21.44 -3.58
N ALA A 197 13.10 21.33 -4.88
CA ALA A 197 14.41 20.92 -5.40
C ALA A 197 15.56 21.92 -5.12
N ASN A 198 15.27 23.12 -4.64
CA ASN A 198 16.26 24.13 -4.24
C ASN A 198 16.30 24.35 -2.71
N ASP A 199 15.50 23.61 -1.94
CA ASP A 199 15.43 23.75 -0.50
C ASP A 199 16.38 22.76 0.23
N GLY A 200 17.47 23.30 0.79
CA GLY A 200 18.46 22.54 1.54
C GLY A 200 19.78 22.37 0.80
N THR A 201 20.53 21.32 1.15
CA THR A 201 21.85 21.03 0.57
C THR A 201 21.75 19.91 -0.45
N VAL A 202 22.37 20.09 -1.62
CA VAL A 202 22.37 19.10 -2.71
C VAL A 202 23.30 17.93 -2.38
N VAL A 203 22.79 16.70 -2.53
CA VAL A 203 23.56 15.44 -2.46
C VAL A 203 23.87 14.93 -3.86
N ALA A 204 22.86 14.96 -4.75
CA ALA A 204 22.99 14.58 -6.15
C ALA A 204 22.49 15.73 -7.01
N ASP A 205 23.37 16.28 -7.84
CA ASP A 205 23.08 17.45 -8.68
C ASP A 205 22.72 17.03 -10.10
N ASP A 206 21.42 17.02 -10.39
CA ASP A 206 20.86 16.69 -11.71
C ASP A 206 21.53 15.46 -12.36
N ALA A 207 21.58 14.35 -11.61
CA ALA A 207 22.18 13.09 -12.06
C ALA A 207 21.37 12.48 -13.22
N ALA A 208 21.94 12.53 -14.42
CA ALA A 208 21.37 11.95 -15.63
C ALA A 208 21.64 10.43 -15.69
N THR A 209 20.64 9.64 -15.32
CA THR A 209 20.62 8.17 -15.38
C THR A 209 19.41 7.75 -16.22
N PRO A 210 19.42 6.65 -17.00
CA PRO A 210 18.29 6.31 -17.87
C PRO A 210 16.93 6.31 -17.16
N ALA A 211 15.86 6.66 -17.86
CA ALA A 211 14.50 6.66 -17.30
C ALA A 211 14.11 5.26 -16.79
N GLY A 212 13.35 5.20 -15.70
CA GLY A 212 12.87 3.96 -15.07
C GLY A 212 13.98 3.04 -14.55
N SER A 213 15.17 3.55 -14.30
CA SER A 213 16.34 2.74 -13.91
C SER A 213 16.88 3.10 -12.53
N TYR A 214 17.70 2.21 -11.98
CA TYR A 214 18.36 2.39 -10.69
C TYR A 214 19.37 3.55 -10.73
N ALA A 215 19.36 4.37 -9.70
CA ALA A 215 20.37 5.39 -9.43
C ALA A 215 20.67 5.49 -7.93
N SER A 216 21.86 6.01 -7.60
CA SER A 216 22.33 6.14 -6.21
C SER A 216 23.22 7.35 -6.00
N ALA A 217 23.35 7.76 -4.74
CA ALA A 217 24.29 8.79 -4.29
C ALA A 217 24.70 8.55 -2.83
N GLU A 218 25.96 8.82 -2.53
CA GLU A 218 26.50 8.74 -1.17
C GLU A 218 26.50 10.13 -0.51
N HIS A 219 25.88 10.25 0.66
CA HIS A 219 26.03 11.40 1.55
C HIS A 219 27.08 11.07 2.62
N ALA A 220 28.31 11.56 2.43
CA ALA A 220 29.41 11.44 3.39
C ALA A 220 29.41 12.60 4.42
N GLY A 221 30.24 12.49 5.47
CA GLY A 221 30.39 13.56 6.47
C GLY A 221 29.20 13.70 7.43
N VAL A 222 28.43 12.63 7.57
CA VAL A 222 27.24 12.61 8.42
C VAL A 222 27.60 12.44 9.91
N SER A 223 26.79 13.02 10.79
CA SER A 223 27.01 12.99 12.24
C SER A 223 26.04 12.06 12.95
N SER A 224 26.55 11.25 13.89
CA SER A 224 25.71 10.42 14.75
C SER A 224 24.78 11.28 15.61
N GLY A 225 23.54 10.85 15.78
CA GLY A 225 22.50 11.60 16.50
C GLY A 225 21.75 12.63 15.64
N THR A 226 22.19 12.91 14.41
CA THR A 226 21.49 13.79 13.47
C THR A 226 20.57 12.97 12.57
N THR A 227 19.33 13.41 12.39
CA THR A 227 18.42 12.88 11.38
C THR A 227 18.50 13.75 10.13
N TYR A 228 18.84 13.13 9.01
CA TYR A 228 18.85 13.75 7.69
C TYR A 228 17.56 13.38 6.97
N ARG A 229 16.87 14.38 6.45
CA ARG A 229 15.62 14.24 5.67
C ARG A 229 15.92 14.63 4.24
N TYR A 230 15.64 13.74 3.32
CA TYR A 230 15.98 13.82 1.91
C TYR A 230 14.72 13.95 1.07
N ALA A 231 14.83 14.67 -0.04
CA ALA A 231 13.82 14.71 -1.09
C ALA A 231 14.49 14.57 -2.45
N ALA A 232 13.96 13.70 -3.29
CA ALA A 232 14.39 13.48 -4.67
C ALA A 232 13.33 13.98 -5.66
N PHE A 233 13.78 14.67 -6.69
CA PHE A 233 12.97 15.34 -7.70
C PHE A 233 13.47 14.98 -9.09
N THR A 234 12.56 14.63 -10.00
CA THR A 234 12.86 14.53 -11.43
C THR A 234 12.92 15.93 -12.01
N ARG A 235 13.89 16.19 -12.88
CA ARG A 235 13.99 17.38 -13.72
C ARG A 235 13.74 16.97 -15.17
N ASP A 236 12.96 17.75 -15.89
CA ASP A 236 12.78 17.58 -17.33
C ASP A 236 13.83 18.37 -18.15
N ALA A 237 13.76 18.25 -19.48
CA ALA A 237 14.66 18.98 -20.37
C ALA A 237 14.46 20.51 -20.35
N SER A 238 13.28 20.99 -19.94
CA SER A 238 12.98 22.42 -19.77
C SER A 238 13.56 23.01 -18.47
N GLY A 239 13.93 22.13 -17.53
CA GLY A 239 14.41 22.48 -16.21
C GLY A 239 13.34 22.54 -15.14
N THR A 240 12.12 22.06 -15.44
CA THR A 240 11.02 21.97 -14.48
C THR A 240 11.21 20.73 -13.62
N TYR A 241 10.99 20.88 -12.30
CA TYR A 241 11.07 19.78 -11.35
C TYR A 241 9.70 19.15 -11.04
N SER A 242 9.67 17.86 -10.76
CA SER A 242 8.50 17.11 -10.27
C SER A 242 8.10 17.48 -8.84
N GLY A 243 7.06 16.83 -8.30
CA GLY A 243 6.94 16.63 -6.85
C GLY A 243 8.07 15.75 -6.28
N SER A 244 8.07 15.48 -4.98
CA SER A 244 9.18 14.73 -4.33
C SER A 244 8.89 13.25 -4.08
N ARG A 245 9.97 12.49 -3.91
CA ARG A 245 10.00 11.31 -3.04
C ARG A 245 10.89 11.59 -1.85
N VAL A 246 10.45 11.19 -0.67
CA VAL A 246 11.16 11.49 0.59
C VAL A 246 11.72 10.24 1.23
N ALA A 247 12.83 10.41 1.94
CA ALA A 247 13.42 9.40 2.81
C ALA A 247 14.09 10.10 4.01
N ALA A 248 14.21 9.41 5.12
CA ALA A 248 14.92 9.93 6.28
C ALA A 248 15.84 8.87 6.88
N ALA A 249 17.02 9.29 7.33
CA ALA A 249 18.01 8.40 7.91
C ALA A 249 18.81 9.09 9.01
N SER A 250 19.14 8.33 10.05
CA SER A 250 20.03 8.77 11.12
C SER A 250 21.23 7.82 11.19
N PRO A 251 22.48 8.33 11.12
CA PRO A 251 23.69 7.50 11.17
C PRO A 251 23.74 6.60 12.41
N VAL A 252 24.22 5.38 12.23
CA VAL A 252 24.33 4.41 13.33
C VAL A 252 25.59 4.68 14.16
N PRO A 253 25.63 4.37 15.47
CA PRO A 253 26.84 4.57 16.26
C PRO A 253 28.01 3.70 15.78
N ALA A 254 29.20 4.31 15.63
CA ALA A 254 30.41 3.58 15.27
C ALA A 254 30.78 2.54 16.34
N GLY A 255 31.25 1.36 15.93
CA GLY A 255 31.68 0.28 16.83
C GLY A 255 30.54 -0.43 17.59
N GLY A 256 29.27 -0.11 17.30
CA GLY A 256 28.11 -0.76 17.89
C GLY A 256 27.72 -2.08 17.23
N LYS A 257 26.75 -2.78 17.83
CA LYS A 257 26.15 -4.00 17.25
C LYS A 257 25.20 -3.71 16.07
N LEU A 258 24.69 -2.48 15.97
CA LEU A 258 23.90 -2.01 14.83
C LEU A 258 24.84 -1.57 13.71
N LEU A 259 24.90 -2.33 12.63
CA LEU A 259 25.87 -2.14 11.55
C LEU A 259 25.38 -1.17 10.47
N TRP A 260 24.08 -1.22 10.18
CA TRP A 260 23.40 -0.36 9.23
C TRP A 260 21.91 -0.29 9.55
N ARG A 261 21.22 0.73 9.03
CA ARG A 261 19.77 0.88 9.11
C ARG A 261 19.21 1.25 7.74
N PHE A 262 18.35 0.40 7.19
CA PHE A 262 17.59 0.69 5.99
C PHE A 262 16.27 1.37 6.35
N ALA A 263 15.97 2.50 5.73
CA ALA A 263 14.74 3.25 5.95
C ALA A 263 13.75 3.05 4.79
N THR A 264 12.58 2.51 5.10
CA THR A 264 11.43 2.46 4.20
C THR A 264 10.61 3.76 4.33
N PRO A 265 9.97 4.24 3.24
CA PRO A 265 9.10 5.42 3.26
C PRO A 265 7.87 5.32 4.19
N ALA A 266 7.49 4.11 4.60
CA ALA A 266 6.42 3.88 5.57
C ALA A 266 6.81 2.79 6.57
N SER A 267 5.93 2.50 7.53
CA SER A 267 6.16 1.48 8.55
C SER A 267 6.32 0.08 7.93
N ALA A 268 7.39 -0.62 8.29
CA ALA A 268 7.57 -2.05 8.09
C ALA A 268 7.18 -2.79 9.39
N LEU A 269 6.04 -3.49 9.37
CA LEU A 269 5.46 -4.12 10.57
C LEU A 269 5.72 -5.64 10.65
N ALA A 270 6.29 -6.22 9.60
CA ALA A 270 6.57 -7.65 9.52
C ALA A 270 8.07 -7.94 9.64
N PRO A 271 8.45 -9.08 10.26
CA PRO A 271 9.83 -9.56 10.21
C PRO A 271 10.28 -9.78 8.75
N PRO A 272 11.57 -9.54 8.42
CA PRO A 272 12.05 -9.72 7.07
C PRO A 272 12.21 -11.20 6.68
N GLY A 273 12.04 -11.47 5.39
CA GLY A 273 12.42 -12.70 4.71
C GLY A 273 13.91 -12.72 4.45
N VAL A 274 14.51 -13.91 4.33
CA VAL A 274 15.95 -14.04 4.11
C VAL A 274 16.19 -15.12 3.07
N LEU A 275 16.91 -14.75 2.01
CA LEU A 275 17.65 -15.68 1.16
C LEU A 275 19.05 -15.82 1.78
N PRO A 276 19.41 -16.99 2.34
CA PRO A 276 20.70 -17.17 2.98
C PRO A 276 21.86 -16.96 2.00
N GLY A 277 22.86 -16.19 2.39
CA GLY A 277 24.03 -15.92 1.56
C GLY A 277 24.74 -14.63 1.97
N SER A 278 25.83 -14.33 1.30
CA SER A 278 26.51 -13.04 1.37
C SER A 278 25.95 -12.09 0.31
N ALA A 279 26.43 -10.84 0.27
CA ALA A 279 26.19 -9.99 -0.89
C ALA A 279 26.55 -10.75 -2.19
N GLY A 280 25.67 -10.66 -3.19
CA GLY A 280 25.77 -11.36 -4.47
C GLY A 280 25.25 -12.81 -4.50
N SER A 281 24.87 -13.39 -3.36
CA SER A 281 24.27 -14.74 -3.31
C SER A 281 23.09 -14.87 -2.35
N GLY A 282 22.86 -13.87 -1.50
CA GLY A 282 21.74 -13.78 -0.58
C GLY A 282 21.23 -12.34 -0.46
N ALA A 283 20.07 -12.21 0.18
CA ALA A 283 19.35 -10.95 0.36
C ALA A 283 18.41 -11.03 1.55
N VAL A 284 18.14 -9.87 2.15
CA VAL A 284 17.09 -9.67 3.15
C VAL A 284 15.91 -8.99 2.45
N TYR A 285 14.68 -9.43 2.68
CA TYR A 285 13.47 -8.88 2.05
C TYR A 285 12.52 -8.33 3.10
N ALA A 286 12.08 -7.08 2.95
CA ALA A 286 11.18 -6.43 3.89
C ALA A 286 9.97 -5.84 3.18
N VAL A 287 8.78 -6.12 3.69
CA VAL A 287 7.54 -5.47 3.26
C VAL A 287 7.28 -4.22 4.07
N SER A 288 6.69 -3.21 3.45
CA SER A 288 6.35 -1.95 4.11
C SER A 288 4.97 -1.45 3.65
N ASN A 289 4.34 -0.61 4.49
CA ASN A 289 3.06 0.02 4.20
C ASN A 289 3.10 1.03 3.05
N ASP A 290 4.28 1.28 2.47
CA ASP A 290 4.49 1.99 1.20
C ASP A 290 4.11 1.13 -0.02
N ARG A 291 3.57 -0.08 0.23
CA ARG A 291 3.13 -1.04 -0.78
C ARG A 291 4.27 -1.55 -1.65
N ARG A 292 5.47 -1.69 -1.10
CA ARG A 292 6.62 -2.25 -1.81
C ARG A 292 7.23 -3.43 -1.07
N LEU A 293 7.85 -4.31 -1.85
CA LEU A 293 8.85 -5.25 -1.35
C LEU A 293 10.23 -4.62 -1.51
N HIS A 294 10.93 -4.41 -0.41
CA HIS A 294 12.31 -3.94 -0.40
C HIS A 294 13.26 -5.12 -0.26
N ALA A 295 14.46 -5.02 -0.84
CA ALA A 295 15.54 -5.96 -0.61
C ALA A 295 16.82 -5.23 -0.24
N MET A 296 17.63 -5.89 0.59
CA MET A 296 18.90 -5.38 1.09
C MET A 296 19.98 -6.45 0.98
N GLU A 297 21.19 -6.04 0.62
CA GLU A 297 22.38 -6.89 0.71
C GLU A 297 22.62 -7.27 2.18
N PRO A 298 22.91 -8.56 2.46
CA PRO A 298 23.18 -9.02 3.81
C PRO A 298 24.63 -8.71 4.21
N GLY A 299 24.94 -8.87 5.50
CA GLY A 299 26.30 -8.78 6.03
C GLY A 299 26.65 -7.44 6.67
N THR A 300 27.90 -7.32 7.11
CA THR A 300 28.38 -6.18 7.91
C THR A 300 28.40 -4.87 7.12
N SER A 301 28.69 -4.97 5.83
CA SER A 301 28.63 -3.88 4.87
C SER A 301 27.35 -3.90 4.04
N GLY A 302 26.26 -4.47 4.55
CA GLY A 302 25.00 -4.63 3.83
C GLY A 302 24.11 -3.39 3.81
N GLY A 303 22.82 -3.62 3.61
CA GLY A 303 21.76 -2.60 3.66
C GLY A 303 21.45 -1.92 2.33
N ARG A 304 22.37 -1.92 1.36
CA ARG A 304 22.10 -1.39 0.00
C ARG A 304 21.19 -2.32 -0.78
N TRP A 305 20.58 -1.85 -1.87
CA TRP A 305 19.84 -2.74 -2.76
C TRP A 305 20.78 -3.81 -3.33
N PRO A 306 20.35 -5.08 -3.47
CA PRO A 306 21.17 -6.11 -4.10
C PRO A 306 21.47 -5.78 -5.56
N ARG A 307 22.76 -5.59 -5.90
CA ARG A 307 23.22 -5.22 -7.26
C ARG A 307 24.39 -6.08 -7.77
N SER A 308 24.84 -7.05 -6.99
CA SER A 308 26.01 -7.89 -7.26
C SER A 308 25.60 -9.34 -7.52
N GLY A 309 26.47 -10.16 -8.12
CA GLY A 309 26.23 -11.61 -8.26
C GLY A 309 24.99 -12.00 -9.04
N GLY A 310 24.62 -11.21 -10.05
CA GLY A 310 23.42 -11.43 -10.87
C GLY A 310 22.16 -10.75 -10.36
N PHE A 311 22.21 -10.12 -9.17
CA PHE A 311 21.12 -9.27 -8.70
C PHE A 311 21.05 -7.97 -9.49
N SER A 312 19.83 -7.55 -9.82
CA SER A 312 19.54 -6.25 -10.43
C SER A 312 18.29 -5.65 -9.81
N TRP A 313 18.20 -5.71 -8.47
CA TRP A 313 17.00 -5.42 -7.71
C TRP A 313 16.41 -4.05 -8.01
N ILE A 314 15.09 -4.03 -8.25
CA ILE A 314 14.22 -2.87 -8.28
C ILE A 314 13.01 -3.18 -7.39
N PRO A 315 12.71 -2.39 -6.34
CA PRO A 315 11.58 -2.66 -5.46
C PRO A 315 10.25 -2.66 -6.22
N PRO A 316 9.53 -3.78 -6.36
CA PRO A 316 8.23 -3.78 -7.03
C PRO A 316 7.18 -3.06 -6.20
N ALA A 317 6.26 -2.39 -6.89
CA ALA A 317 5.03 -1.87 -6.29
C ALA A 317 3.93 -2.94 -6.28
N LEU A 318 3.20 -2.99 -5.17
CA LEU A 318 2.00 -3.78 -4.95
C LEU A 318 0.79 -2.83 -4.93
N ASN A 319 -0.41 -3.37 -5.13
CA ASN A 319 -1.61 -2.52 -5.05
C ASN A 319 -1.95 -2.14 -3.60
N ALA A 320 -1.54 -2.96 -2.64
CA ALA A 320 -1.72 -2.76 -1.20
C ALA A 320 -0.57 -3.41 -0.39
N PRO A 321 -0.41 -3.08 0.90
CA PRO A 321 0.64 -3.65 1.73
C PRO A 321 0.49 -5.17 1.92
N ALA A 322 1.64 -5.85 2.00
CA ALA A 322 1.75 -7.17 2.62
C ALA A 322 2.27 -7.02 4.06
N GLN A 323 1.78 -7.83 4.99
CA GLN A 323 2.04 -7.67 6.44
C GLN A 323 2.54 -8.94 7.13
N HIS A 324 3.25 -9.78 6.39
CA HIS A 324 3.82 -11.02 6.91
C HIS A 324 5.28 -11.14 6.51
N ARG A 325 5.98 -12.08 7.14
CA ARG A 325 7.36 -12.41 6.75
C ARG A 325 7.35 -13.00 5.33
N PRO A 326 8.09 -12.43 4.36
CA PRO A 326 8.17 -13.00 3.02
C PRO A 326 8.88 -14.37 3.02
N PRO A 327 8.21 -15.46 2.62
CA PRO A 327 8.87 -16.72 2.32
C PRO A 327 9.68 -16.58 1.03
N VAL A 328 10.93 -17.06 1.05
CA VAL A 328 11.84 -17.04 -0.10
C VAL A 328 12.17 -18.48 -0.49
N VAL A 329 11.87 -18.87 -1.72
CA VAL A 329 11.84 -20.27 -2.15
C VAL A 329 12.56 -20.44 -3.48
N PRO A 330 13.64 -21.22 -3.54
CA PRO A 330 14.25 -21.65 -4.81
C PRO A 330 13.36 -22.68 -5.49
N LEU A 331 12.73 -22.34 -6.62
CA LEU A 331 11.81 -23.24 -7.33
C LEU A 331 11.80 -22.97 -8.83
N GLY A 332 11.70 -24.03 -9.63
CA GLY A 332 11.55 -23.91 -11.09
C GLY A 332 12.73 -23.24 -11.79
N GLY A 333 13.94 -23.34 -11.23
CA GLY A 333 15.14 -22.67 -11.76
C GLY A 333 15.24 -21.18 -11.40
N SER A 334 14.29 -20.64 -10.64
CA SER A 334 14.29 -19.27 -10.12
C SER A 334 14.31 -19.27 -8.59
N THR A 335 14.40 -18.10 -7.97
CA THR A 335 14.12 -17.94 -6.54
C THR A 335 13.00 -16.94 -6.39
N LEU A 336 11.91 -17.33 -5.74
CA LEU A 336 10.69 -16.53 -5.65
C LEU A 336 10.42 -16.10 -4.22
N VAL A 337 9.97 -14.86 -4.06
CA VAL A 337 9.41 -14.30 -2.84
C VAL A 337 7.90 -14.32 -2.96
N TYR A 338 7.21 -14.98 -2.03
CA TYR A 338 5.75 -15.06 -2.03
C TYR A 338 5.13 -14.05 -1.08
N LEU A 339 4.12 -13.30 -1.54
CA LEU A 339 3.41 -12.32 -0.72
C LEU A 339 1.89 -12.52 -0.81
N ALA A 340 1.22 -12.25 0.30
CA ALA A 340 -0.22 -12.08 0.43
C ALA A 340 -0.49 -10.65 0.88
N ALA A 341 -1.26 -9.91 0.09
CA ALA A 341 -1.47 -8.48 0.30
C ALA A 341 -2.93 -8.13 0.64
N GLN A 342 -3.09 -6.93 1.21
CA GLN A 342 -4.38 -6.39 1.66
C GLN A 342 -5.33 -5.99 0.53
N ASP A 343 -4.94 -6.15 -0.74
CA ASP A 343 -5.83 -6.02 -1.90
C ASP A 343 -6.50 -7.35 -2.27
N GLY A 344 -6.29 -8.40 -1.47
CA GLY A 344 -6.84 -9.71 -1.71
C GLY A 344 -6.02 -10.60 -2.64
N ARG A 345 -4.86 -10.12 -3.12
CA ARG A 345 -4.03 -10.84 -4.08
C ARG A 345 -2.84 -11.53 -3.45
N ALA A 346 -2.47 -12.65 -4.05
CA ALA A 346 -1.18 -13.29 -3.86
C ALA A 346 -0.21 -12.88 -4.96
N TYR A 347 1.08 -12.83 -4.66
CA TYR A 347 2.16 -12.46 -5.57
C TYR A 347 3.30 -13.46 -5.49
N ALA A 348 3.95 -13.70 -6.63
CA ALA A 348 5.32 -14.19 -6.68
C ALA A 348 6.21 -13.15 -7.34
N ILE A 349 7.34 -12.89 -6.70
CA ILE A 349 8.31 -11.89 -7.12
C ILE A 349 9.65 -12.58 -7.28
N ASP A 350 10.36 -12.35 -8.39
CA ASP A 350 11.72 -12.85 -8.53
C ASP A 350 12.63 -12.18 -7.50
N ALA A 351 13.34 -13.01 -6.74
CA ALA A 351 14.16 -12.59 -5.63
C ALA A 351 15.41 -11.79 -6.07
N HIS A 352 15.85 -11.88 -7.32
CA HIS A 352 17.08 -11.26 -7.81
C HIS A 352 16.86 -9.85 -8.37
N ASP A 353 15.76 -9.63 -9.08
CA ASP A 353 15.50 -8.37 -9.77
C ASP A 353 14.24 -7.63 -9.28
N GLY A 354 13.38 -8.30 -8.52
CA GLY A 354 12.14 -7.72 -8.02
C GLY A 354 11.01 -7.72 -9.05
N SER A 355 11.18 -8.36 -10.21
CA SER A 355 10.11 -8.50 -11.20
C SER A 355 8.95 -9.34 -10.65
N VAL A 356 7.72 -8.91 -10.92
CA VAL A 356 6.52 -9.66 -10.53
C VAL A 356 6.33 -10.79 -11.53
N ALA A 357 6.65 -12.02 -11.14
CA ALA A 357 6.46 -13.21 -11.97
C ALA A 357 4.97 -13.46 -12.23
N TRP A 358 4.15 -13.32 -11.20
CA TRP A 358 2.69 -13.34 -11.32
C TRP A 358 2.01 -12.63 -10.14
N SER A 359 0.77 -12.21 -10.37
CA SER A 359 -0.18 -11.84 -9.32
C SER A 359 -1.51 -12.55 -9.57
N ALA A 360 -2.14 -13.05 -8.51
CA ALA A 360 -3.37 -13.86 -8.60
C ALA A 360 -4.43 -13.36 -7.61
N GLY A 361 -5.70 -13.44 -8.01
CA GLY A 361 -6.85 -12.94 -7.24
C GLY A 361 -7.48 -11.66 -7.84
N PRO A 362 -8.22 -10.87 -7.03
CA PRO A 362 -8.38 -11.01 -5.59
C PRO A 362 -9.17 -12.27 -5.21
N PHE A 363 -8.77 -12.95 -4.14
CA PHE A 363 -9.48 -14.12 -3.61
C PHE A 363 -10.47 -13.77 -2.48
N ALA A 364 -10.30 -12.60 -1.88
CA ALA A 364 -11.12 -12.01 -0.84
C ALA A 364 -10.82 -10.50 -0.77
N PRO A 365 -11.51 -9.69 0.05
CA PRO A 365 -11.16 -8.28 0.23
C PRO A 365 -9.72 -8.05 0.71
N ALA A 366 -9.15 -8.99 1.49
CA ALA A 366 -7.75 -8.95 1.92
C ALA A 366 -7.18 -10.37 2.13
N LEU A 367 -5.85 -10.48 2.06
CA LEU A 367 -5.09 -11.63 2.55
C LEU A 367 -4.12 -11.13 3.63
N THR A 368 -4.13 -11.74 4.82
CA THR A 368 -3.28 -11.28 5.96
C THR A 368 -2.44 -12.38 6.59
N ALA A 369 -2.85 -13.63 6.47
CA ALA A 369 -2.03 -14.76 6.93
C ALA A 369 -0.78 -14.88 6.05
N SER A 370 0.35 -15.25 6.66
CA SER A 370 1.57 -15.54 5.89
C SER A 370 1.29 -16.68 4.90
N PRO A 371 1.65 -16.55 3.62
CA PRO A 371 1.68 -17.66 2.69
C PRO A 371 2.58 -18.76 3.24
N VAL A 372 2.16 -20.01 3.06
CA VAL A 372 2.95 -21.20 3.37
C VAL A 372 2.93 -22.15 2.19
N GLY A 373 3.84 -23.11 2.13
CA GLY A 373 3.80 -24.09 1.06
C GLY A 373 4.59 -25.33 1.36
N LEU A 374 4.34 -26.34 0.54
CA LEU A 374 5.08 -27.59 0.48
C LEU A 374 5.89 -27.57 -0.81
N PHE A 375 7.21 -27.35 -0.70
CA PHE A 375 8.09 -27.13 -1.84
C PHE A 375 9.15 -28.22 -1.95
N SER A 376 9.38 -28.70 -3.17
CA SER A 376 10.42 -29.67 -3.50
C SER A 376 11.84 -29.17 -3.20
N ALA A 377 11.98 -27.86 -3.02
CA ALA A 377 13.21 -27.20 -2.57
C ALA A 377 13.64 -27.60 -1.15
N PHE A 378 12.68 -27.96 -0.30
CA PHE A 378 12.92 -28.29 1.11
C PHE A 378 12.63 -29.77 1.42
N ASP A 379 11.73 -30.40 0.67
CA ASP A 379 11.47 -31.83 0.70
C ASP A 379 11.21 -32.35 -0.71
N PRO A 380 12.07 -33.19 -1.30
CA PRO A 380 11.91 -33.69 -2.66
C PRO A 380 10.56 -34.38 -2.95
N ALA A 381 9.86 -34.88 -1.93
CA ALA A 381 8.54 -35.51 -2.08
C ALA A 381 7.37 -34.52 -2.11
N ALA A 382 7.61 -33.23 -1.80
CA ALA A 382 6.58 -32.23 -1.70
C ALA A 382 5.95 -31.91 -3.08
N PRO A 383 4.62 -31.69 -3.14
CA PRO A 383 3.88 -31.53 -4.39
C PRO A 383 4.05 -30.16 -5.08
N ASN A 384 4.89 -29.25 -4.56
CA ASN A 384 5.00 -27.86 -5.00
C ASN A 384 3.66 -27.13 -4.99
N ARG A 385 3.20 -26.76 -3.79
CA ARG A 385 1.95 -26.02 -3.59
C ARG A 385 2.16 -24.86 -2.64
N LEU A 386 1.61 -23.70 -3.01
CA LEU A 386 1.53 -22.51 -2.18
C LEU A 386 0.10 -22.38 -1.63
N PHE A 387 -0.03 -21.94 -0.39
CA PHE A 387 -1.31 -21.75 0.28
C PHE A 387 -1.40 -20.36 0.88
N VAL A 388 -2.54 -19.70 0.68
CA VAL A 388 -2.87 -18.39 1.25
C VAL A 388 -4.24 -18.45 1.93
N GLY A 389 -4.42 -17.65 2.98
CA GLY A 389 -5.65 -17.59 3.77
C GLY A 389 -6.47 -16.35 3.45
N THR A 390 -7.76 -16.52 3.18
CA THR A 390 -8.65 -15.37 2.92
C THR A 390 -9.05 -14.63 4.20
N ARG A 391 -9.25 -13.33 4.05
CA ARG A 391 -9.89 -12.46 5.05
C ARG A 391 -11.05 -11.71 4.42
N ASP A 392 -12.25 -12.21 4.67
CA ASP A 392 -13.52 -11.55 4.42
C ASP A 392 -14.32 -11.50 5.73
N PRO A 393 -14.45 -10.33 6.37
CA PRO A 393 -15.26 -10.17 7.58
C PRO A 393 -16.76 -10.37 7.37
N GLY A 394 -17.26 -10.21 6.14
CA GLY A 394 -18.67 -10.36 5.80
C GLY A 394 -19.03 -11.71 5.17
N GLY A 395 -18.03 -12.55 4.89
CA GLY A 395 -18.18 -13.75 4.07
C GLY A 395 -17.56 -15.02 4.67
N ALA A 396 -17.79 -16.14 3.99
CA ALA A 396 -17.10 -17.39 4.29
C ALA A 396 -15.66 -17.32 3.81
N ASN A 397 -14.74 -17.81 4.63
CA ASN A 397 -13.31 -17.81 4.34
C ASN A 397 -12.83 -19.20 3.92
N ARG A 398 -11.66 -19.27 3.30
CA ARG A 398 -11.04 -20.49 2.80
C ARG A 398 -9.51 -20.40 2.78
N ILE A 399 -8.88 -21.56 2.71
CA ILE A 399 -7.48 -21.72 2.32
C ILE A 399 -7.46 -21.89 0.81
N VAL A 400 -6.78 -21.00 0.11
CA VAL A 400 -6.58 -21.10 -1.34
C VAL A 400 -5.26 -21.80 -1.60
N ALA A 401 -5.28 -22.80 -2.49
CA ALA A 401 -4.07 -23.45 -2.97
C ALA A 401 -3.72 -22.93 -4.37
N LEU A 402 -2.47 -22.60 -4.59
CA LEU A 402 -1.96 -22.02 -5.83
C LEU A 402 -0.80 -22.87 -6.37
N ASP A 403 -0.72 -22.94 -7.69
CA ASP A 403 0.52 -23.30 -8.36
C ASP A 403 1.58 -22.22 -8.05
N PRO A 404 2.73 -22.59 -7.46
CA PRO A 404 3.72 -21.62 -7.01
C PRO A 404 4.49 -20.93 -8.15
N LEU A 405 4.44 -21.46 -9.38
CA LEU A 405 5.14 -20.90 -10.54
C LEU A 405 4.21 -20.06 -11.42
N THR A 406 2.91 -20.34 -11.45
CA THR A 406 1.96 -19.62 -12.32
C THR A 406 0.91 -18.80 -11.57
N GLY A 407 0.74 -19.04 -10.26
CA GLY A 407 -0.32 -18.42 -9.46
C GLY A 407 -1.72 -18.95 -9.77
N SER A 408 -1.85 -19.99 -10.60
CA SER A 408 -3.15 -20.60 -10.94
C SER A 408 -3.74 -21.31 -9.72
N GLU A 409 -5.03 -21.12 -9.47
CA GLU A 409 -5.72 -21.77 -8.34
C GLU A 409 -5.93 -23.28 -8.60
N ASP A 410 -5.54 -24.09 -7.61
CA ASP A 410 -5.83 -25.52 -7.53
C ASP A 410 -7.01 -25.71 -6.55
N ALA A 411 -8.24 -25.55 -7.06
CA ALA A 411 -9.46 -25.63 -6.25
C ALA A 411 -9.65 -27.00 -5.57
N GLY A 412 -9.06 -28.06 -6.13
CA GLY A 412 -9.04 -29.39 -5.53
C GLY A 412 -8.29 -29.37 -4.20
N ARG A 413 -7.09 -28.77 -4.19
CA ARG A 413 -6.21 -28.71 -3.01
C ARG A 413 -6.44 -27.50 -2.10
N GLY A 414 -7.26 -26.54 -2.49
CA GLY A 414 -7.79 -25.54 -1.56
C GLY A 414 -8.76 -26.15 -0.54
N PHE A 415 -9.04 -25.46 0.56
CA PHE A 415 -9.95 -25.96 1.59
C PHE A 415 -10.92 -24.86 2.07
N ALA A 416 -12.20 -25.17 1.98
CA ALA A 416 -13.27 -24.53 2.75
C ALA A 416 -13.97 -25.64 3.55
N ASN A 417 -14.68 -25.26 4.62
CA ASN A 417 -15.33 -26.20 5.54
C ASN A 417 -16.62 -26.78 4.94
N GLU A 418 -16.47 -27.53 3.85
CA GLU A 418 -17.53 -28.15 3.06
C GLU A 418 -17.68 -29.64 3.37
N THR A 419 -18.90 -30.16 3.33
CA THR A 419 -19.18 -31.59 3.59
C THR A 419 -18.45 -32.53 2.62
N ALA A 420 -18.23 -32.11 1.37
CA ALA A 420 -17.49 -32.88 0.37
C ALA A 420 -15.98 -33.05 0.70
N LYS A 421 -15.45 -32.23 1.62
CA LYS A 421 -14.07 -32.29 2.12
C LYS A 421 -14.01 -32.70 3.60
N GLY A 422 -15.07 -33.33 4.11
CA GLY A 422 -15.16 -33.80 5.50
C GLY A 422 -15.57 -32.75 6.53
N GLY A 423 -15.89 -31.52 6.09
CA GLY A 423 -16.37 -30.45 6.96
C GLY A 423 -17.85 -30.57 7.35
N ASP A 424 -18.31 -29.67 8.21
CA ASP A 424 -19.72 -29.62 8.65
C ASP A 424 -20.61 -28.70 7.78
N GLY A 425 -20.03 -28.00 6.80
CA GLY A 425 -20.72 -27.07 5.91
C GLY A 425 -20.85 -25.65 6.47
N ALA A 426 -20.49 -25.40 7.74
CA ALA A 426 -20.54 -24.06 8.32
C ALA A 426 -19.40 -23.19 7.78
N ALA A 427 -19.67 -21.89 7.59
CA ALA A 427 -18.68 -20.96 7.06
C ALA A 427 -17.42 -20.91 7.95
N MET A 428 -16.27 -21.26 7.39
CA MET A 428 -14.98 -21.07 8.07
C MET A 428 -14.74 -19.57 8.28
N GLY A 429 -14.22 -19.21 9.45
CA GLY A 429 -13.94 -17.81 9.77
C GLY A 429 -12.61 -17.31 9.20
N ILE A 430 -12.32 -16.03 9.41
CA ILE A 430 -11.15 -15.35 8.84
C ILE A 430 -9.87 -16.14 9.12
N VAL A 431 -9.10 -16.47 8.08
CA VAL A 431 -7.81 -17.15 8.24
C VAL A 431 -6.76 -16.16 8.73
N THR A 432 -6.22 -16.43 9.91
CA THR A 432 -5.26 -15.56 10.60
C THR A 432 -3.85 -16.13 10.59
N GLY A 433 -3.73 -17.44 10.48
CA GLY A 433 -2.44 -18.12 10.46
C GLY A 433 -2.48 -19.43 9.69
N LEU A 434 -1.33 -19.76 9.11
CA LEU A 434 -1.11 -21.00 8.37
C LEU A 434 0.24 -21.60 8.76
N LEU A 435 0.33 -22.92 8.68
CA LEU A 435 1.56 -23.68 8.86
C LEU A 435 1.53 -24.93 7.97
N ALA A 436 2.64 -25.22 7.30
CA ALA A 436 2.81 -26.44 6.53
C ALA A 436 3.59 -27.49 7.33
N ASP A 437 3.06 -28.71 7.39
CA ASP A 437 3.75 -29.89 7.87
C ASP A 437 4.20 -30.73 6.67
N TYR A 438 5.51 -30.70 6.44
CA TYR A 438 6.16 -31.44 5.37
C TYR A 438 6.06 -32.95 5.55
N GLY A 439 6.20 -33.46 6.79
CA GLY A 439 6.25 -34.91 7.01
C GLY A 439 4.90 -35.59 6.73
N ALA A 440 3.80 -34.92 7.08
CA ALA A 440 2.45 -35.44 6.88
C ALA A 440 1.73 -34.87 5.65
N HIS A 441 2.35 -33.94 4.91
CA HIS A 441 1.70 -33.17 3.84
C HIS A 441 0.37 -32.56 4.27
N ARG A 442 0.39 -31.84 5.41
CA ARG A 442 -0.77 -31.19 6.01
C ARG A 442 -0.60 -29.69 6.09
N ILE A 443 -1.73 -28.98 6.02
CA ILE A 443 -1.81 -27.56 6.35
C ILE A 443 -2.61 -27.41 7.64
N TYR A 444 -1.98 -26.78 8.63
CA TYR A 444 -2.67 -26.31 9.81
C TYR A 444 -3.09 -24.85 9.60
N ALA A 445 -4.33 -24.53 9.92
CA ALA A 445 -4.84 -23.17 9.85
C ALA A 445 -5.47 -22.76 11.17
N THR A 446 -5.31 -21.49 11.50
CA THR A 446 -5.99 -20.83 12.61
C THR A 446 -6.91 -19.75 12.07
N THR A 447 -8.06 -19.58 12.73
CA THR A 447 -9.06 -18.61 12.31
C THR A 447 -9.63 -17.82 13.48
N ARG A 448 -10.12 -16.60 13.22
CA ARG A 448 -11.19 -16.04 14.05
C ARG A 448 -12.47 -16.84 13.78
N ARG A 449 -13.35 -16.92 14.76
CA ARG A 449 -14.63 -17.61 14.64
C ARG A 449 -15.48 -16.94 13.54
N GLY A 450 -16.15 -17.77 12.75
CA GLY A 450 -17.09 -17.35 11.72
C GLY A 450 -18.43 -18.05 11.91
N GLY A 451 -18.97 -18.64 10.85
CA GLY A 451 -20.15 -19.51 10.95
C GLY A 451 -19.86 -20.81 11.71
N SER A 452 -18.65 -21.36 11.56
CA SER A 452 -18.19 -22.53 12.32
C SER A 452 -17.70 -22.14 13.72
N ALA A 453 -17.87 -23.06 14.68
CA ALA A 453 -17.27 -22.94 16.01
C ALA A 453 -15.78 -23.34 16.02
N ALA A 454 -15.32 -24.11 15.03
CA ALA A 454 -13.92 -24.50 14.93
C ALA A 454 -13.05 -23.30 14.54
N THR A 455 -11.88 -23.22 15.17
CA THR A 455 -10.89 -22.15 14.97
C THR A 455 -9.48 -22.67 14.74
N VAL A 456 -9.28 -23.99 14.83
CA VAL A 456 -8.08 -24.70 14.38
C VAL A 456 -8.49 -25.80 13.42
N TRP A 457 -7.78 -25.89 12.30
CA TRP A 457 -8.08 -26.79 11.21
C TRP A 457 -6.83 -27.55 10.83
N CYS A 458 -6.95 -28.86 10.63
CA CYS A 458 -5.90 -29.70 10.05
C CYS A 458 -6.41 -30.30 8.76
N VAL A 459 -5.75 -29.95 7.66
CA VAL A 459 -6.16 -30.34 6.31
C VAL A 459 -5.07 -31.18 5.67
N ASP A 460 -5.42 -32.37 5.21
CA ASP A 460 -4.56 -33.19 4.37
C ASP A 460 -4.57 -32.64 2.95
N VAL A 461 -3.38 -32.42 2.39
CA VAL A 461 -3.18 -31.90 1.03
C VAL A 461 -2.32 -32.83 0.18
N SER A 462 -2.17 -34.10 0.59
CA SER A 462 -1.35 -35.10 -0.10
C SER A 462 -2.00 -35.59 -1.40
N GLY A 463 -3.34 -35.63 -1.44
CA GLY A 463 -4.12 -36.06 -2.59
C GLY A 463 -4.35 -34.97 -3.64
N GLY A 464 -5.21 -35.29 -4.63
CA GLY A 464 -5.72 -34.31 -5.59
C GLY A 464 -6.82 -33.41 -5.04
N THR A 465 -7.45 -33.83 -3.95
CA THR A 465 -8.51 -33.08 -3.25
C THR A 465 -8.13 -32.97 -1.78
N ALA A 466 -8.11 -31.76 -1.24
CA ALA A 466 -7.88 -31.54 0.18
C ALA A 466 -8.99 -32.15 1.03
N GLN A 467 -8.64 -32.72 2.18
CA GLN A 467 -9.58 -33.35 3.11
C GLN A 467 -9.34 -32.87 4.53
N LEU A 468 -10.41 -32.57 5.26
CA LEU A 468 -10.33 -32.30 6.69
C LEU A 468 -9.89 -33.57 7.42
N VAL A 469 -8.83 -33.46 8.23
CA VAL A 469 -8.39 -34.53 9.14
C VAL A 469 -9.11 -34.37 10.47
N TRP A 470 -9.07 -33.17 11.04
CA TRP A 470 -9.75 -32.79 12.26
C TRP A 470 -9.92 -31.27 12.32
N SER A 471 -10.86 -30.82 13.13
CA SER A 471 -11.02 -29.41 13.51
C SER A 471 -11.29 -29.32 15.02
N ALA A 472 -10.88 -28.20 15.62
CA ALA A 472 -11.05 -27.96 17.06
C ALA A 472 -11.56 -26.54 17.33
N ALA A 473 -12.41 -26.40 18.33
CA ALA A 473 -12.92 -25.12 18.81
C ALA A 473 -12.13 -24.70 20.05
N VAL A 474 -11.20 -23.74 19.87
CA VAL A 474 -10.32 -23.26 20.95
C VAL A 474 -10.54 -21.77 21.28
N GLY A 475 -11.60 -21.17 20.74
CA GLY A 475 -11.83 -19.72 20.77
C GLY A 475 -11.11 -18.99 19.64
N ASP A 476 -11.26 -17.67 19.58
CA ASP A 476 -10.67 -16.86 18.50
C ASP A 476 -9.14 -16.88 18.53
N VAL A 477 -8.53 -16.97 17.35
CA VAL A 477 -7.08 -17.02 17.19
C VAL A 477 -6.62 -16.00 16.15
N ASP A 478 -5.64 -15.17 16.51
CA ASP A 478 -4.97 -14.20 15.62
C ASP A 478 -3.48 -14.50 15.39
N ALA A 479 -3.02 -15.68 15.79
CA ALA A 479 -1.64 -16.12 15.68
C ALA A 479 -1.49 -17.32 14.74
N ALA A 480 -0.35 -17.42 14.07
CA ALA A 480 0.02 -18.63 13.34
C ALA A 480 0.26 -19.81 14.31
N PRO A 481 -0.18 -21.03 13.95
CA PRO A 481 0.10 -22.21 14.75
C PRO A 481 1.60 -22.56 14.70
N SER A 482 2.08 -23.29 15.70
CA SER A 482 3.44 -23.86 15.73
C SER A 482 3.37 -25.38 15.90
N LEU A 483 4.13 -26.14 15.11
CA LEU A 483 4.21 -27.60 15.21
C LEU A 483 5.55 -28.02 15.79
N ARG A 484 5.53 -28.82 16.85
CA ARG A 484 6.73 -29.42 17.43
C ARG A 484 6.43 -30.78 18.01
N SER A 485 7.20 -31.79 17.61
CA SER A 485 7.15 -33.14 18.18
C SER A 485 5.73 -33.73 18.22
N GLY A 486 4.96 -33.54 17.14
CA GLY A 486 3.59 -34.06 17.03
C GLY A 486 2.54 -33.26 17.80
N VAL A 487 2.87 -32.05 18.28
CA VAL A 487 1.93 -31.16 18.98
C VAL A 487 1.82 -29.83 18.26
N VAL A 488 0.59 -29.39 18.00
CA VAL A 488 0.26 -28.07 17.46
C VAL A 488 -0.04 -27.13 18.63
N TYR A 489 0.67 -26.01 18.70
CA TYR A 489 0.47 -24.97 19.71
C TYR A 489 -0.21 -23.76 19.10
N VAL A 490 -1.22 -23.24 19.78
CA VAL A 490 -2.04 -22.12 19.32
C VAL A 490 -2.27 -21.13 20.47
N GLY A 491 -1.96 -19.86 20.23
CA GLY A 491 -2.27 -18.76 21.17
C GLY A 491 -3.64 -18.16 20.88
N THR A 492 -4.54 -18.16 21.87
CA THR A 492 -5.92 -17.67 21.73
C THR A 492 -6.04 -16.20 22.14
N LEU A 493 -7.10 -15.52 21.68
CA LEU A 493 -7.42 -14.15 22.12
C LEU A 493 -7.83 -14.07 23.60
N ALA A 494 -8.08 -15.20 24.26
CA ALA A 494 -8.27 -15.26 25.71
C ALA A 494 -6.94 -15.20 26.49
N GLY A 495 -5.79 -15.19 25.80
CA GLY A 495 -4.47 -15.18 26.42
C GLY A 495 -3.96 -16.56 26.83
N GLU A 496 -4.55 -17.63 26.28
CA GLU A 496 -4.18 -19.02 26.57
C GLU A 496 -3.31 -19.60 25.45
N VAL A 497 -2.47 -20.57 25.78
CA VAL A 497 -1.79 -21.42 24.80
C VAL A 497 -2.42 -22.81 24.87
N VAL A 498 -3.05 -23.22 23.78
CA VAL A 498 -3.66 -24.54 23.64
C VAL A 498 -2.69 -25.44 22.89
N ALA A 499 -2.42 -26.62 23.45
CA ALA A 499 -1.68 -27.68 22.79
C ALA A 499 -2.69 -28.68 22.22
N LEU A 500 -2.47 -29.13 20.99
CA LEU A 500 -3.32 -30.12 20.33
C LEU A 500 -2.44 -31.22 19.76
N ASP A 501 -2.85 -32.47 19.91
CA ASP A 501 -2.22 -33.58 19.19
C ASP A 501 -2.34 -33.35 17.67
N ALA A 502 -1.21 -33.36 16.96
CA ALA A 502 -1.16 -32.99 15.55
C ALA A 502 -1.91 -33.98 14.64
N ALA A 503 -2.10 -35.22 15.09
CA ALA A 503 -2.78 -36.26 14.33
C ALA A 503 -4.29 -36.28 14.54
N THR A 504 -4.76 -35.89 15.72
CA THR A 504 -6.16 -36.10 16.16
C THR A 504 -6.89 -34.81 16.55
N GLY A 505 -6.17 -33.72 16.85
CA GLY A 505 -6.76 -32.48 17.34
C GLY A 505 -7.23 -32.52 18.79
N ALA A 506 -6.89 -33.58 19.54
CA ALA A 506 -7.20 -33.67 20.96
C ALA A 506 -6.40 -32.62 21.75
N VAL A 507 -7.07 -31.88 22.64
CA VAL A 507 -6.51 -30.82 23.51
C VAL A 507 -5.83 -31.41 24.74
#